data_AF-A0A0C2XI78-F1
#
_entry.id   AF-A0A0C2XI78-F1
#
_cell.length_a   1.000
_cell.length_b   1.000
_cell.length_c   1.000
_cell.angle_alpha   90.00
_cell.angle_beta   90.00
_cell.angle_gamma   90.00
#
_symmetry.space_group_name_H-M   'P 1'
#
loop_
_entity.id
_entity.type
_entity.pdbx_description
1 polymer ?
#
loop_
_entity_poly.entity_id
_entity_poly.type
_entity_poly.pdbx_seq_one_letter_code
_entity_poly.pdbx_strand_id
1 'polypeptide(L)'
;SPSRLRLSETTTPGKRKKYYVVSAGKCTGVYDNWHVVQNLTSGVSGNCQQSYQTYAEALEIYSDLKARGLVKIVRNHGDEHVFGPANEAMQ
;
A
#
# COMPACT_ATOMS: atom_id res chain seq x y z
N SER A 1 16.36 40.27 4.09
CA SER A 1 15.63 39.06 4.55
C SER A 1 14.18 39.42 4.85
N PRO A 2 13.17 38.59 4.52
CA PRO A 2 13.22 37.13 4.41
C PRO A 2 12.77 36.57 3.05
N SER A 3 13.45 35.50 2.65
CA SER A 3 13.09 34.61 1.54
C SER A 3 11.78 33.89 1.86
N ARG A 4 10.70 34.27 1.19
CA ARG A 4 9.46 33.49 1.18
C ARG A 4 9.71 32.26 0.31
N LEU A 5 10.15 31.17 0.93
CA LEU A 5 10.17 29.85 0.32
C LEU A 5 8.74 29.53 -0.12
N ARG A 6 8.47 29.71 -1.42
CA ARG A 6 7.29 29.19 -2.08
C ARG A 6 7.46 27.68 -2.07
N LEU A 7 6.79 27.00 -1.15
CA LEU A 7 6.57 25.57 -1.23
C LEU A 7 5.94 25.32 -2.61
N SER A 8 6.77 24.82 -3.52
CA SER A 8 6.35 24.38 -4.83
C SER A 8 5.53 23.12 -4.63
N GLU A 9 4.21 23.25 -4.51
CA GLU A 9 3.28 22.18 -4.84
C GLU A 9 3.44 21.90 -6.33
N THR A 10 4.41 21.05 -6.68
CA THR A 10 4.55 20.51 -8.04
C THR A 10 3.42 19.52 -8.27
N THR A 11 2.19 20.02 -8.41
CA THR A 11 1.07 19.23 -8.93
C THR A 11 1.27 19.15 -10.44
N THR A 12 2.08 18.18 -10.87
CA THR A 12 2.20 17.81 -12.27
C THR A 12 0.82 17.46 -12.81
N PRO A 13 0.38 18.00 -13.96
CA PRO A 13 -0.92 17.69 -14.51
C PRO A 13 -1.02 16.20 -14.87
N GLY A 14 -2.02 15.50 -14.31
CA GLY A 14 -2.68 14.40 -15.01
C GLY A 14 -2.41 12.95 -14.59
N LYS A 15 -1.77 12.64 -13.43
CA LYS A 15 -1.86 11.26 -12.92
C LYS A 15 -3.20 11.06 -12.21
N ARG A 16 -4.11 10.30 -12.82
CA ARG A 16 -5.36 9.88 -12.16
C ARG A 16 -5.00 9.19 -10.85
N LYS A 17 -5.69 9.55 -9.76
CA LYS A 17 -5.50 8.91 -8.45
C LYS A 17 -5.74 7.41 -8.59
N LYS A 18 -4.84 6.59 -8.04
CA LYS A 18 -4.94 5.13 -8.06
C LYS A 18 -4.98 4.62 -6.63
N TYR A 19 -5.70 3.53 -6.44
CA TYR A 19 -5.74 2.79 -5.18
C TYR A 19 -5.16 1.42 -5.43
N TYR A 20 -4.38 0.91 -4.51
CA TYR A 20 -3.60 -0.31 -4.66
C TYR A 20 -4.03 -1.27 -3.58
N VAL A 21 -4.58 -2.41 -3.99
CA VAL A 21 -4.81 -3.55 -3.11
C VAL A 21 -3.52 -4.32 -3.02
N VAL A 22 -3.00 -4.50 -1.81
CA VAL A 22 -1.91 -5.44 -1.53
C VAL A 22 -2.54 -6.63 -0.83
N SER A 23 -2.60 -7.77 -1.52
CA SER A 23 -3.11 -9.02 -0.98
C SER A 23 -2.00 -9.95 -0.51
N ALA A 24 -0.77 -9.78 -1.01
CA ALA A 24 0.40 -10.44 -0.45
C ALA A 24 1.59 -9.48 -0.32
N GLY A 25 2.11 -9.33 0.91
CA GLY A 25 3.15 -8.37 1.26
C GLY A 25 3.49 -8.40 2.75
N LYS A 26 4.37 -7.48 3.19
CA LYS A 26 4.73 -7.28 4.60
C LYS A 26 3.57 -6.74 5.43
N CYS A 27 2.75 -5.90 4.80
CA CYS A 27 1.41 -5.54 5.21
C CYS A 27 0.48 -5.63 3.99
N THR A 28 -0.79 -5.88 4.24
CA THR A 28 -1.86 -6.00 3.23
C THR A 28 -2.96 -5.00 3.54
N GLY A 29 -3.74 -4.64 2.52
CA GLY A 29 -4.74 -3.59 2.64
C GLY A 29 -4.87 -2.76 1.37
N VAL A 30 -5.52 -1.62 1.49
CA VAL A 30 -5.71 -0.66 0.40
C VAL A 30 -4.86 0.59 0.66
N TYR A 31 -4.06 0.99 -0.32
CA TYR A 31 -3.14 2.12 -0.22
C TYR A 31 -3.34 3.06 -1.41
N ASP A 32 -3.12 4.37 -1.25
CA ASP A 32 -3.19 5.34 -2.35
C ASP A 32 -1.82 5.87 -2.81
N ASN A 33 -0.74 5.29 -2.28
CA ASN A 33 0.64 5.66 -2.59
C ASN A 33 1.46 4.44 -3.06
N TRP A 34 1.94 4.51 -4.29
CA TRP A 34 2.80 3.48 -4.89
C TRP A 34 4.09 3.22 -4.10
N HIS A 35 4.72 4.26 -3.53
CA HIS A 35 5.98 4.08 -2.79
C HIS A 35 5.77 3.24 -1.52
N VAL A 36 4.60 3.40 -0.88
CA VAL A 36 4.21 2.56 0.26
C VAL A 36 4.04 1.12 -0.23
N VAL A 37 3.26 0.89 -1.28
CA VAL A 37 3.04 -0.45 -1.86
C VAL A 37 4.35 -1.13 -2.22
N GLN A 38 5.27 -0.41 -2.87
CA GLN A 38 6.57 -0.93 -3.24
C GLN A 38 7.38 -1.36 -2.00
N ASN A 39 7.37 -0.57 -0.93
CA ASN A 39 8.04 -0.95 0.32
C ASN A 39 7.41 -2.19 0.98
N LEU A 40 6.09 -2.36 0.84
CA LEU A 40 5.37 -3.51 1.39
C LEU A 40 5.58 -4.80 0.59
N THR A 41 5.84 -4.71 -0.71
CA THR A 41 5.98 -5.89 -1.59
C THR A 41 7.42 -6.23 -1.95
N SER A 42 8.36 -5.27 -1.80
CA SER A 42 9.77 -5.49 -2.13
C SER A 42 10.39 -6.58 -1.26
N GLY A 43 11.09 -7.51 -1.91
CA GLY A 43 11.72 -8.66 -1.26
C GLY A 43 10.73 -9.72 -0.76
N VAL A 44 9.42 -9.58 -1.04
CA VAL A 44 8.40 -10.58 -0.70
C VAL A 44 8.20 -11.53 -1.88
N SER A 45 8.56 -12.80 -1.67
CA SER A 45 8.30 -13.86 -2.63
C SER A 45 6.80 -14.11 -2.77
N GLY A 46 6.30 -14.14 -4.01
CA GLY A 46 4.87 -14.29 -4.30
C GLY A 46 4.02 -13.10 -3.86
N ASN A 47 4.60 -11.89 -3.81
CA ASN A 47 3.81 -10.68 -3.57
C ASN A 47 2.71 -10.51 -4.62
N CYS A 48 1.62 -9.89 -4.20
CA CYS A 48 0.46 -9.66 -5.05
C CYS A 48 -0.12 -8.28 -4.74
N GLN A 49 -0.13 -7.43 -5.78
CA GLN A 49 -0.72 -6.11 -5.72
C GLN A 49 -1.43 -5.78 -7.02
N GLN A 50 -2.55 -5.06 -6.93
CA GLN A 50 -3.33 -4.63 -8.09
C GLN A 50 -3.87 -3.21 -7.87
N SER A 51 -3.87 -2.39 -8.94
CA SER A 51 -4.34 -1.01 -8.88
C SER A 51 -5.74 -0.83 -9.46
N TYR A 52 -6.55 0.00 -8.82
CA TYR A 52 -7.92 0.34 -9.16
C TYR A 52 -8.11 1.84 -9.26
N GLN A 53 -9.21 2.25 -9.91
CA GLN A 53 -9.49 3.68 -10.16
C GLN A 53 -10.23 4.34 -8.98
N THR A 54 -10.92 3.55 -8.17
CA THR A 54 -11.69 4.03 -7.00
C THR A 54 -11.32 3.28 -5.73
N TYR A 55 -11.48 3.95 -4.58
CA TYR A 55 -11.23 3.35 -3.28
C TYR A 55 -12.26 2.26 -2.94
N ALA A 56 -13.53 2.50 -3.29
CA ALA A 56 -14.61 1.54 -3.05
C ALA A 56 -14.36 0.21 -3.75
N GLU A 57 -14.00 0.24 -5.04
CA GLU A 57 -13.64 -0.96 -5.80
C GLU A 57 -12.45 -1.70 -5.17
N ALA A 58 -11.39 -0.98 -4.82
CA ALA A 58 -10.23 -1.57 -4.15
C ALA A 58 -10.60 -2.22 -2.81
N LEU A 59 -11.46 -1.56 -2.01
CA LEU A 59 -11.89 -2.06 -0.70
C LEU A 59 -12.77 -3.31 -0.83
N GLU A 60 -13.69 -3.34 -1.79
CA GLU A 60 -14.52 -4.51 -2.09
C GLU A 60 -13.65 -5.70 -2.49
N ILE A 61 -12.70 -5.51 -3.41
CA ILE A 61 -11.79 -6.58 -3.81
C ILE A 61 -10.94 -7.06 -2.64
N TYR A 62 -10.37 -6.14 -1.86
CA TYR A 62 -9.57 -6.54 -0.70
C TYR A 62 -10.40 -7.34 0.32
N SER A 63 -11.63 -6.91 0.57
CA SER A 63 -12.56 -7.61 1.48
C SER A 63 -12.94 -9.00 0.97
N ASP A 64 -13.19 -9.16 -0.34
CA ASP A 64 -13.41 -10.47 -0.97
C ASP A 64 -12.20 -11.40 -0.79
N LEU A 65 -10.99 -10.90 -1.11
CA LEU A 65 -9.76 -11.66 -0.95
C LEU A 65 -9.52 -12.07 0.51
N LYS A 66 -9.83 -11.18 1.46
CA LYS A 66 -9.74 -11.44 2.90
C LYS A 66 -10.74 -12.51 3.32
N ALA A 67 -12.01 -12.41 2.90
CA ALA A 67 -13.05 -13.38 3.20
C ALA A 67 -12.75 -14.77 2.62
N ARG A 68 -12.06 -14.82 1.48
CA ARG A 68 -11.63 -16.07 0.83
C ARG A 68 -10.32 -16.65 1.38
N GLY A 69 -9.67 -15.98 2.34
CA GLY A 69 -8.39 -16.41 2.89
C GLY A 69 -7.22 -16.30 1.92
N LEU A 70 -7.34 -15.45 0.89
CA LEU A 70 -6.32 -15.24 -0.15
C LEU A 70 -5.32 -14.14 0.21
N VAL A 71 -5.47 -13.50 1.36
CA VAL A 71 -4.56 -12.48 1.87
C VAL A 71 -3.43 -13.12 2.65
N LYS A 72 -2.18 -12.84 2.26
CA LYS A 72 -0.98 -13.45 2.84
C LYS A 72 0.00 -12.39 3.35
N ILE A 73 0.25 -12.41 4.66
CA ILE A 73 1.33 -11.63 5.26
C ILE A 73 2.63 -12.41 5.16
N VAL A 74 3.66 -11.80 4.60
CA VAL A 74 5.01 -12.37 4.52
C VAL A 74 5.99 -11.34 5.08
N ARG A 75 6.51 -11.63 6.28
CA ARG A 75 7.48 -10.77 6.97
C ARG A 75 8.78 -11.51 7.16
N ASN A 76 9.89 -10.82 6.90
CA ASN A 76 11.22 -11.30 7.23
C ASN A 76 11.60 -10.86 8.65
N HIS A 77 12.60 -11.52 9.21
CA HIS A 77 13.15 -11.14 10.51
C HIS A 77 13.61 -9.67 10.50
N GLY A 78 13.12 -8.86 11.45
CA GLY A 78 13.39 -7.42 11.57
C GLY A 78 12.31 -6.50 10.98
N ASP A 79 11.38 -7.02 10.18
CA ASP A 79 10.28 -6.21 9.63
C ASP A 79 9.31 -5.71 10.73
N GLU A 80 9.28 -6.36 11.89
CA GLU A 80 8.43 -5.97 13.04
C GLU A 80 8.73 -4.55 13.55
N HIS A 81 9.99 -4.12 13.51
CA HIS A 81 10.38 -2.77 13.92
C HIS A 81 9.98 -1.69 12.91
N VAL A 82 9.78 -2.09 11.64
CA VAL A 82 9.46 -1.17 10.54
C VAL A 82 7.95 -1.08 10.32
N PHE A 83 7.25 -2.21 10.44
CA PHE A 83 5.83 -2.35 10.08
C PHE A 83 4.93 -2.65 11.29
N GLY A 84 5.47 -2.59 12.50
CA GLY A 84 4.73 -2.88 13.73
C GLY A 84 4.44 -4.38 13.91
N PRO A 85 3.55 -4.76 14.83
CA PRO A 85 3.24 -6.16 15.11
C PRO A 85 2.45 -6.84 13.98
N ALA A 86 2.53 -8.16 13.88
CA ALA A 86 1.96 -8.91 12.75
C ALA A 86 0.42 -8.95 12.73
N ASN A 87 -0.22 -8.78 13.89
CA ASN A 87 -1.68 -8.68 14.00
C ASN A 87 -2.25 -7.38 13.40
N GLU A 88 -1.42 -6.35 13.23
CA GLU A 88 -1.78 -5.07 12.58
C GLU A 88 -1.40 -5.05 11.09
N ALA A 89 -0.79 -6.13 10.58
CA ALA A 89 -0.31 -6.22 9.20
C ALA A 89 -1.44 -6.32 8.17
N MET A 90 -2.65 -6.68 8.59
CA MET A 90 -3.82 -6.88 7.74
C MET A 90 -4.89 -5.85 8.13
N GLN A 91 -5.29 -4.99 7.18
CA GLN A 91 -6.38 -4.03 7.38
C GLN A 91 -7.75 -4.71 7.41
#